data_AF-A0A7C4AVX6-F1
#
_entry.id   AF-A0A7C4AVX6-F1
#
_cell.length_a   1.000
_cell.length_b   1.000
_cell.length_c   1.000
_cell.angle_alpha   90.00
_cell.angle_beta   90.00
_cell.angle_gamma   90.00
#
_symmetry.space_group_name_H-M   'P 1'
#
loop_
_entity.id
_entity.type
_entity.pdbx_description
1 polymer ?
#
loop_
_entity_poly.entity_id
_entity_poly.type
_entity_poly.pdbx_seq_one_letter_code
_entity_poly.pdbx_strand_id
1 'polypeptide(L)'
;KGSGGLTGAAIKPLVLKMVLDIAENVNIPVIGVGGISKWKDAIEYFMAGARCVGLATAVHVKGPSIIPQILDGIKKFLVEKGYSSLDEIIGLTSRKIKEREIKGKQLITTPKVPAIDAVKCNACGLCQRACIYGAISVEDIARVDPSKCFGCGLCVTICPTKAISLDYYED
;
A
#
# COMPACT_ATOMS: atom_id res chain seq x y z
N LYS A 1 6.85 -28.26 23.16
CA LYS A 1 7.14 -27.10 22.27
C LYS A 1 5.82 -26.41 21.99
N GLY A 2 5.64 -25.14 22.39
CA GLY A 2 4.43 -24.39 22.03
C GLY A 2 4.63 -23.71 20.68
N SER A 3 3.66 -23.84 19.79
CA SER A 3 3.55 -23.04 18.55
C SER A 3 2.39 -22.05 18.70
N GLY A 4 2.61 -20.79 18.35
CA GLY A 4 1.58 -19.75 18.33
C GLY A 4 1.36 -19.20 16.92
N GLY A 5 0.22 -18.54 16.71
CA GLY A 5 -0.09 -17.85 15.45
C GLY A 5 0.12 -16.33 15.58
N LEU A 6 0.89 -15.73 14.67
CA LEU A 6 0.94 -14.28 14.55
C LEU A 6 -0.35 -13.79 13.89
N THR A 7 -0.97 -12.74 14.43
CA THR A 7 -2.23 -12.19 13.93
C THR A 7 -2.18 -10.66 13.87
N GLY A 8 -3.29 -10.04 13.47
CA GLY A 8 -3.42 -8.57 13.47
C GLY A 8 -2.69 -7.89 12.32
N ALA A 9 -2.51 -6.57 12.43
CA ALA A 9 -2.03 -5.73 11.33
C ALA A 9 -0.65 -6.14 10.79
N ALA A 10 0.18 -6.80 11.62
CA ALA A 10 1.50 -7.28 11.23
C ALA A 10 1.48 -8.27 10.06
N ILE A 11 0.43 -9.11 9.95
CA ILE A 11 0.32 -10.11 8.87
C ILE A 11 -0.43 -9.60 7.64
N LYS A 12 -1.04 -8.41 7.70
CA LYS A 12 -1.90 -7.88 6.62
C LYS A 12 -1.21 -7.88 5.26
N PRO A 13 0.04 -7.38 5.09
CA PRO A 13 0.66 -7.31 3.77
C PRO A 13 0.84 -8.69 3.12
N LEU A 14 1.20 -9.69 3.93
CA LEU A 14 1.37 -11.07 3.47
C LEU A 14 0.03 -11.69 3.06
N VAL A 15 -0.99 -11.56 3.91
CA VAL A 15 -2.30 -12.15 3.64
C VAL A 15 -3.01 -11.46 2.47
N LEU A 16 -2.86 -10.14 2.33
CA LEU A 16 -3.44 -9.42 1.19
C LEU A 16 -2.88 -9.92 -0.15
N LYS A 17 -1.57 -10.19 -0.22
CA LYS A 17 -0.94 -10.80 -1.39
C LYS A 17 -1.45 -12.22 -1.63
N MET A 18 -1.57 -13.04 -0.58
CA MET A 18 -2.13 -14.39 -0.70
C MET A 18 -3.58 -14.37 -1.21
N VAL A 19 -4.41 -13.43 -0.75
CA VAL A 19 -5.79 -13.28 -1.22
C VAL A 19 -5.84 -12.92 -2.70
N LEU A 20 -4.99 -11.98 -3.15
CA LEU A 20 -4.86 -11.65 -4.57
C LEU A 20 -4.50 -12.89 -5.39
N ASP A 21 -3.45 -13.61 -4.97
CA ASP A 21 -2.98 -14.81 -5.68
C ASP A 21 -4.05 -15.89 -5.74
N ILE A 22 -4.75 -16.16 -4.64
CA ILE A 22 -5.83 -17.15 -4.60
C ILE A 22 -6.97 -16.69 -5.51
N ALA A 23 -7.42 -15.44 -5.40
CA ALA A 23 -8.54 -14.92 -6.18
C ALA A 23 -8.29 -14.92 -7.70
N GLU A 24 -7.02 -14.83 -8.14
CA GLU A 24 -6.66 -14.94 -9.55
C GLU A 24 -6.62 -16.37 -10.08
N ASN A 25 -6.56 -17.37 -9.19
CA ASN A 25 -6.32 -18.77 -9.55
C ASN A 25 -7.49 -19.71 -9.20
N VAL A 26 -8.57 -19.20 -8.59
CA VAL A 26 -9.76 -20.00 -8.25
C VAL A 26 -11.04 -19.34 -8.73
N ASN A 27 -12.04 -20.16 -9.04
CA ASN A 27 -13.37 -19.69 -9.47
C ASN A 27 -14.39 -19.65 -8.32
N ILE A 28 -14.00 -20.07 -7.11
CA ILE A 28 -14.86 -20.05 -5.92
C ILE A 28 -14.72 -18.73 -5.16
N PRO A 29 -15.77 -18.23 -4.48
CA PRO A 29 -15.67 -17.01 -3.67
C PRO A 29 -14.59 -17.11 -2.59
N VAL A 30 -13.72 -16.09 -2.52
CA VAL A 30 -12.65 -15.99 -1.52
C VAL A 30 -13.11 -15.12 -0.34
N ILE A 31 -12.92 -15.63 0.88
CA ILE A 31 -13.08 -14.84 2.12
C ILE A 31 -11.70 -14.38 2.58
N GLY A 32 -11.45 -13.08 2.59
CA GLY A 32 -10.18 -12.50 3.02
C GLY A 32 -10.13 -12.26 4.52
N VAL A 33 -9.19 -12.89 5.23
CA VAL A 33 -9.05 -12.75 6.68
C VAL A 33 -7.58 -12.60 7.07
N GLY A 34 -7.20 -11.42 7.58
CA GLY A 34 -5.84 -11.20 8.07
C GLY A 34 -5.49 -9.74 8.30
N GLY A 35 -5.49 -9.29 9.55
CA GLY A 35 -5.00 -7.95 9.90
C GLY A 35 -5.83 -6.77 9.42
N ILE A 36 -7.10 -6.99 9.07
CA ILE A 36 -8.06 -5.93 8.74
C ILE A 36 -8.44 -5.20 10.02
N SER A 37 -8.18 -3.90 10.06
CA SER A 37 -8.28 -3.08 11.29
C SER A 37 -9.01 -1.74 11.11
N LYS A 38 -9.33 -1.39 9.86
CA LYS A 38 -10.02 -0.17 9.41
C LYS A 38 -10.63 -0.41 8.01
N TRP A 39 -11.54 0.47 7.59
CA TRP A 39 -12.26 0.34 6.32
C TRP A 39 -11.32 0.29 5.09
N LYS A 40 -10.22 1.03 5.11
CA LYS A 40 -9.22 1.02 4.02
C LYS A 40 -8.66 -0.38 3.79
N ASP A 41 -8.40 -1.11 4.87
CA ASP A 41 -7.91 -2.47 4.78
C ASP A 41 -8.96 -3.36 4.09
N ALA A 42 -10.24 -3.26 4.46
CA ALA A 42 -11.30 -4.04 3.83
C ALA A 42 -11.44 -3.72 2.33
N ILE A 43 -11.37 -2.44 1.94
CA ILE A 43 -11.37 -2.03 0.52
C ILE A 43 -10.22 -2.67 -0.25
N GLU A 44 -9.00 -2.69 0.31
CA GLU A 44 -7.85 -3.36 -0.32
C GLU A 44 -8.12 -4.85 -0.56
N TYR A 45 -8.74 -5.54 0.40
CA TYR A 45 -9.11 -6.95 0.26
C TYR A 45 -10.17 -7.18 -0.83
N PHE A 46 -11.19 -6.32 -0.91
CA PHE A 46 -12.18 -6.40 -2.00
C PHE A 46 -11.49 -6.15 -3.35
N MET A 47 -10.67 -5.11 -3.47
CA MET A 47 -9.89 -4.82 -4.68
C MET A 47 -8.97 -5.96 -5.10
N ALA A 48 -8.40 -6.68 -4.14
CA ALA A 48 -7.60 -7.89 -4.38
C ALA A 48 -8.42 -9.09 -4.87
N GLY A 49 -9.75 -9.10 -4.69
CA GLY A 49 -10.64 -10.15 -5.20
C GLY A 49 -11.44 -10.89 -4.13
N ALA A 50 -11.31 -10.53 -2.84
CA ALA A 50 -12.18 -11.09 -1.81
C ALA A 50 -13.65 -10.71 -2.06
N ARG A 51 -14.57 -11.62 -1.74
CA ARG A 51 -16.03 -11.38 -1.76
C ARG A 51 -16.59 -11.10 -0.37
N CYS A 52 -15.84 -11.46 0.66
CA CYS A 52 -16.17 -11.21 2.06
C CYS A 52 -14.87 -10.98 2.85
N VAL A 53 -14.95 -10.26 3.96
CA VAL A 53 -13.82 -10.02 4.85
C VAL A 53 -14.12 -10.41 6.29
N GLY A 54 -13.16 -11.06 6.95
CA GLY A 54 -13.27 -11.48 8.35
C GLY A 54 -12.46 -10.59 9.29
N LEU A 55 -13.00 -10.38 10.49
CA LEU A 55 -12.40 -9.57 11.55
C LEU A 55 -12.21 -10.42 12.80
N ALA A 56 -11.01 -10.39 13.38
CA ALA A 56 -10.70 -11.07 14.64
C ALA A 56 -9.95 -10.15 15.60
N THR A 57 -8.64 -9.97 15.40
CA THR A 57 -7.78 -9.16 16.30
C THR A 57 -8.30 -7.74 16.51
N ALA A 58 -8.84 -7.10 15.47
CA ALA A 58 -9.39 -5.75 15.59
C ALA A 58 -10.60 -5.68 16.53
N VAL A 59 -11.48 -6.70 16.51
CA VAL A 59 -12.65 -6.78 17.41
C VAL A 59 -12.19 -7.05 18.85
N HIS A 60 -11.18 -7.89 19.05
CA HIS A 60 -10.62 -8.16 20.37
C HIS A 60 -9.97 -6.92 20.99
N VAL A 61 -9.27 -6.12 20.19
CA VAL A 61 -8.50 -4.96 20.69
C VAL A 61 -9.38 -3.70 20.81
N LYS A 62 -10.34 -3.50 19.89
CA LYS A 62 -11.13 -2.26 19.81
C LYS A 62 -12.61 -2.43 20.18
N GLY A 63 -13.04 -3.65 20.45
CA GLY A 63 -14.44 -3.98 20.70
C GLY A 63 -15.29 -4.12 19.42
N PRO A 64 -16.55 -4.58 19.56
CA PRO A 64 -17.45 -4.86 18.43
C PRO A 64 -17.87 -3.62 17.64
N SER A 65 -17.74 -2.42 18.23
CA SER A 65 -18.05 -1.15 17.57
C SER A 65 -17.17 -0.83 16.36
N ILE A 66 -16.04 -1.53 16.18
CA ILE A 66 -15.21 -1.40 14.98
C ILE A 66 -15.93 -1.87 13.70
N ILE A 67 -16.88 -2.80 13.83
CA ILE A 67 -17.63 -3.36 12.69
C ILE A 67 -18.46 -2.27 12.00
N PRO A 68 -19.38 -1.54 12.68
CA PRO A 68 -20.13 -0.46 12.04
C PRO A 68 -19.23 0.67 11.53
N GLN A 69 -18.12 0.99 12.21
CA GLN A 69 -17.16 1.99 11.72
C GLN A 69 -16.51 1.59 10.39
N ILE A 70 -16.18 0.31 10.22
CA ILE A 70 -15.65 -0.22 8.96
C ILE A 70 -16.72 -0.16 7.86
N LEU A 71 -17.95 -0.58 8.16
CA LEU A 71 -19.06 -0.54 7.21
C LEU A 71 -19.36 0.88 6.73
N ASP A 72 -19.41 1.85 7.63
CA ASP A 72 -19.64 3.26 7.28
C ASP A 72 -18.50 3.84 6.45
N GLY A 73 -17.26 3.49 6.77
CA GLY A 73 -16.09 3.89 5.98
C GLY A 73 -16.12 3.32 4.56
N ILE A 74 -16.55 2.07 4.38
CA ILE A 74 -16.74 1.45 3.06
C ILE A 74 -17.82 2.19 2.27
N LYS A 75 -18.99 2.44 2.88
CA LYS A 75 -20.09 3.17 2.21
C LYS A 75 -19.66 4.56 1.75
N LYS A 76 -19.00 5.32 2.63
CA LYS A 76 -18.48 6.65 2.31
C LYS A 76 -17.49 6.59 1.16
N PHE A 77 -16.55 5.65 1.20
CA PHE A 77 -15.57 5.46 0.13
C PHE A 77 -16.23 5.20 -1.23
N LEU A 78 -17.25 4.32 -1.29
CA LEU A 78 -17.94 4.01 -2.54
C LEU A 78 -18.64 5.25 -3.11
N VAL A 79 -19.36 6.00 -2.26
CA VAL A 79 -20.03 7.25 -2.67
C VAL A 79 -19.01 8.30 -3.14
N GLU A 80 -17.96 8.54 -2.37
CA GLU A 80 -16.91 9.52 -2.69
C GLU A 80 -16.18 9.20 -4.01
N LYS A 81 -16.08 7.92 -4.36
CA LYS A 81 -15.45 7.46 -5.60
C LYS A 81 -16.42 7.22 -6.76
N GLY A 82 -17.73 7.38 -6.53
CA GLY A 82 -18.75 7.19 -7.55
C GLY A 82 -19.03 5.74 -7.94
N TYR A 83 -18.74 4.78 -7.05
CA TYR A 83 -19.10 3.37 -7.26
C TYR A 83 -20.52 3.09 -6.76
N SER A 84 -21.33 2.43 -7.56
CA SER A 84 -22.71 2.05 -7.21
C SER A 84 -22.78 0.78 -6.36
N SER A 85 -21.75 -0.08 -6.44
CA SER A 85 -21.69 -1.33 -5.68
C SER A 85 -20.26 -1.77 -5.36
N LEU A 86 -20.12 -2.70 -4.41
CA LEU A 86 -18.83 -3.36 -4.13
C LEU A 86 -18.32 -4.17 -5.33
N ASP A 87 -19.22 -4.73 -6.16
CA ASP A 87 -18.84 -5.58 -7.28
C ASP A 87 -17.96 -4.85 -8.31
N GLU A 88 -18.12 -3.53 -8.45
CA GLU A 88 -17.30 -2.71 -9.34
C GLU A 88 -15.84 -2.64 -8.92
N ILE A 89 -15.56 -2.74 -7.62
CA ILE A 89 -14.20 -2.69 -7.10
C ILE A 89 -13.62 -4.08 -6.86
N ILE A 90 -14.44 -5.13 -6.78
CA ILE A 90 -13.90 -6.47 -6.51
C ILE A 90 -13.03 -6.94 -7.68
N GLY A 91 -11.79 -7.34 -7.38
CA GLY A 91 -10.78 -7.74 -8.37
C GLY A 91 -10.25 -6.60 -9.24
N LEU A 92 -10.46 -5.33 -8.84
CA LEU A 92 -9.94 -4.17 -9.56
C LEU A 92 -8.42 -4.20 -9.69
N THR A 93 -7.71 -4.72 -8.67
CA THR A 93 -6.25 -4.87 -8.70
C THR A 93 -5.80 -5.79 -9.84
N SER A 94 -6.41 -6.97 -9.98
CA SER A 94 -6.10 -7.91 -11.07
C SER A 94 -6.37 -7.32 -12.44
N ARG A 95 -7.48 -6.57 -12.60
CA ARG A 95 -7.78 -5.86 -13.84
C ARG A 95 -6.69 -4.83 -14.17
N LYS A 96 -6.25 -4.06 -13.17
CA LYS A 96 -5.18 -3.06 -13.32
C LYS A 96 -3.82 -3.69 -13.63
N ILE A 97 -3.49 -4.82 -13.03
CA ILE A 97 -2.26 -5.58 -13.35
C ILE A 97 -2.31 -5.99 -14.84
N LYS A 98 -3.36 -6.67 -15.29
CA LYS A 98 -3.53 -7.07 -16.69
C LYS A 98 -3.51 -5.90 -17.67
N GLU A 99 -4.17 -4.79 -17.32
CA GLU A 99 -4.14 -3.56 -18.12
C GLU A 99 -2.70 -3.07 -18.34
N ARG A 100 -1.88 -3.09 -17.28
CA ARG A 100 -0.47 -2.69 -17.35
C ARG A 100 0.37 -3.68 -18.12
N GLU A 101 0.10 -4.97 -18.01
CA GLU A 101 0.75 -6.01 -18.80
C GLU A 101 0.55 -5.78 -20.31
N ILE A 102 -0.70 -5.54 -20.72
CA ILE A 102 -1.05 -5.23 -22.11
C ILE A 102 -0.36 -3.95 -22.60
N LYS A 103 -0.25 -2.94 -21.73
CA LYS A 103 0.47 -1.67 -22.02
C LYS A 103 1.99 -1.78 -21.94
N GLY A 104 2.56 -2.97 -21.67
CA GLY A 104 4.01 -3.15 -21.51
C GLY A 104 4.61 -2.46 -20.27
N LYS A 105 3.79 -2.04 -19.31
CA LYS A 105 4.20 -1.32 -18.08
C LYS A 105 4.47 -2.29 -16.90
N GLN A 106 4.98 -3.50 -17.15
CA GLN A 106 5.21 -4.50 -16.08
C GLN A 106 6.44 -4.20 -15.22
N LEU A 107 7.50 -3.67 -15.83
CA LEU A 107 8.80 -3.49 -15.18
C LEU A 107 9.25 -2.04 -15.29
N ILE A 108 9.76 -1.52 -14.18
CA ILE A 108 10.45 -0.23 -14.15
C ILE A 108 11.93 -0.54 -14.29
N THR A 109 12.43 -0.42 -15.50
CA THR A 109 13.85 -0.68 -15.81
C THR A 109 14.72 0.55 -15.64
N THR A 110 14.12 1.73 -15.51
CA THR A 110 14.83 3.00 -15.42
C THR A 110 14.63 3.60 -14.04
N PRO A 111 15.72 3.94 -13.32
CA PRO A 111 15.62 4.63 -12.05
C PRO A 111 14.82 5.93 -12.17
N LYS A 112 13.79 6.07 -11.34
CA LYS A 112 13.08 7.34 -11.15
C LYS A 112 13.70 8.05 -9.96
N VAL A 113 14.13 9.29 -10.17
CA VAL A 113 14.75 10.11 -9.13
C VAL A 113 13.63 10.70 -8.26
N PRO A 114 13.69 10.56 -6.92
CA PRO A 114 12.68 11.14 -6.05
C PRO A 114 12.74 12.67 -6.05
N ALA A 115 11.57 13.31 -5.99
CA ALA A 115 11.44 14.76 -5.88
C ALA A 115 11.52 15.22 -4.42
N ILE A 116 12.10 16.39 -4.19
CA ILE A 116 12.24 17.01 -2.87
C ILE A 116 11.39 18.29 -2.81
N ASP A 117 10.49 18.35 -1.84
CA ASP A 117 9.73 19.53 -1.46
C ASP A 117 10.58 20.41 -0.52
N ALA A 118 11.05 21.53 -1.04
CA ALA A 118 11.88 22.49 -0.32
C ALA A 118 11.19 23.12 0.89
N VAL A 119 9.87 23.26 0.87
CA VAL A 119 9.10 23.90 1.94
C VAL A 119 8.96 22.96 3.13
N LYS A 120 8.84 21.65 2.87
CA LYS A 120 8.69 20.63 3.92
C LYS A 120 10.03 20.09 4.43
N CYS A 121 11.12 20.24 3.66
CA CYS A 121 12.42 19.75 4.06
C CYS A 121 12.95 20.57 5.24
N ASN A 122 13.42 19.89 6.29
CA ASN A 122 14.02 20.53 7.46
C ASN A 122 15.51 20.17 7.63
N ALA A 123 16.18 19.75 6.55
CA ALA A 123 17.60 19.40 6.52
C ALA A 123 18.07 18.37 7.58
N CYS A 124 17.19 17.49 8.09
CA CYS A 124 17.56 16.56 9.18
C CYS A 124 18.60 15.47 8.82
N GLY A 125 18.97 15.30 7.55
CA GLY A 125 20.02 14.37 7.11
C GLY A 125 19.64 12.87 7.10
N LEU A 126 18.42 12.49 7.49
CA LEU A 126 18.00 11.08 7.54
C LEU A 126 18.04 10.37 6.18
N CYS A 127 17.62 11.05 5.12
CA CYS A 127 17.65 10.52 3.76
C CYS A 127 19.08 10.30 3.24
N GLN A 128 20.02 11.20 3.58
CA GLN A 128 21.44 11.03 3.27
C GLN A 128 22.02 9.80 3.98
N ARG A 129 21.78 9.64 5.28
CA ARG A 129 22.27 8.46 6.03
C ARG A 129 21.67 7.15 5.54
N ALA A 130 20.40 7.16 5.11
CA ALA A 130 19.73 5.96 4.61
C ALA A 130 20.16 5.57 3.19
N CYS A 131 20.78 6.49 2.42
CA CYS A 131 21.12 6.23 1.03
C CYS A 131 22.37 5.35 0.90
N ILE A 132 22.17 4.06 0.65
CA ILE A 132 23.28 3.10 0.42
C ILE A 132 24.13 3.42 -0.82
N TYR A 133 23.59 4.21 -1.75
CA TYR A 133 24.26 4.57 -3.00
C TYR A 133 25.07 5.87 -2.89
N GLY A 134 25.01 6.58 -1.75
CA GLY A 134 25.62 7.90 -1.60
C GLY A 134 25.06 8.93 -2.58
N ALA A 135 23.80 8.77 -3.00
CA ALA A 135 23.15 9.61 -4.00
C ALA A 135 22.46 10.84 -3.41
N ILE A 136 22.49 11.06 -2.08
CA ILE A 136 21.81 12.17 -1.43
C ILE A 136 22.79 12.97 -0.58
N SER A 137 22.83 14.28 -0.78
CA SER A 137 23.52 15.25 0.07
C SER A 137 22.53 16.20 0.72
N VAL A 138 22.78 16.60 1.97
CA VAL A 138 21.93 17.51 2.74
C VAL A 138 22.81 18.61 3.32
N GLU A 139 22.61 19.82 2.82
CA GLU A 139 23.08 21.08 3.42
C GLU A 139 21.84 21.80 3.98
N ASP A 140 21.32 22.80 3.25
CA ASP A 140 20.09 23.52 3.61
C ASP A 140 18.83 22.76 3.19
N ILE A 141 18.95 21.92 2.16
CA ILE A 141 17.90 21.07 1.60
C ILE A 141 18.53 19.77 1.11
N ALA A 142 17.78 18.67 1.13
CA ALA A 142 18.20 17.44 0.49
C ALA A 142 18.28 17.62 -1.05
N ARG A 143 19.39 17.18 -1.64
CA ARG A 143 19.60 17.13 -3.09
C ARG A 143 19.96 15.70 -3.48
N VAL A 144 19.42 15.25 -4.61
CA VAL A 144 19.62 13.89 -5.10
C VAL A 144 20.47 13.94 -6.37
N ASP A 145 21.57 13.21 -6.41
CA ASP A 145 22.41 12.98 -7.58
C ASP A 145 21.76 11.92 -8.49
N PRO A 146 21.22 12.31 -9.66
CA PRO A 146 20.54 11.39 -10.57
C PRO A 146 21.45 10.26 -11.08
N SER A 147 22.76 10.52 -11.19
CA SER A 147 23.72 9.55 -11.74
C SER A 147 23.98 8.37 -10.81
N LYS A 148 23.72 8.54 -9.51
CA LYS A 148 23.92 7.51 -8.47
C LYS A 148 22.60 6.94 -7.96
N CYS A 149 21.49 7.60 -8.23
CA CYS A 149 20.20 7.21 -7.69
C CYS A 149 19.60 6.02 -8.43
N PHE A 150 19.41 4.90 -7.73
CA PHE A 150 18.67 3.73 -8.26
C PHE A 150 17.16 3.82 -8.06
N GLY A 151 16.65 4.90 -7.44
CA GLY A 151 15.22 5.09 -7.25
C GLY A 151 14.56 4.03 -6.36
N CYS A 152 15.23 3.53 -5.32
CA CYS A 152 14.67 2.47 -4.45
C CYS A 152 13.58 2.92 -3.47
N GLY A 153 13.41 4.24 -3.30
CA GLY A 153 12.38 4.81 -2.42
C GLY A 153 12.65 4.82 -0.92
N LEU A 154 13.79 4.29 -0.43
CA LEU A 154 14.08 4.25 1.01
C LEU A 154 14.10 5.65 1.67
N CYS A 155 14.57 6.65 0.93
CA CYS A 155 14.56 8.06 1.36
C CYS A 155 13.13 8.60 1.58
N VAL A 156 12.16 8.17 0.78
CA VAL A 156 10.74 8.51 0.95
C VAL A 156 10.23 7.93 2.27
N THR A 157 10.52 6.66 2.54
CA THR A 157 10.07 5.96 3.74
C THR A 157 10.62 6.59 5.03
N ILE A 158 11.88 7.02 5.03
CA ILE A 158 12.53 7.55 6.24
C ILE A 158 12.28 9.04 6.48
N CYS A 159 11.76 9.79 5.50
CA CYS A 159 11.58 11.23 5.63
C CYS A 159 10.46 11.57 6.63
N PRO A 160 10.77 12.17 7.80
CA PRO A 160 9.76 12.41 8.83
C PRO A 160 8.77 13.52 8.46
N THR A 161 9.19 14.47 7.62
CA THR A 161 8.35 15.60 7.18
C THR A 161 7.58 15.30 5.89
N LYS A 162 7.75 14.11 5.30
CA LYS A 162 7.17 13.72 4.01
C LYS A 162 7.52 14.71 2.89
N ALA A 163 8.75 15.23 2.94
CA ALA A 163 9.29 16.15 1.94
C ALA A 163 9.81 15.43 0.68
N ILE A 164 9.82 14.10 0.65
CA ILE A 164 10.36 13.32 -0.48
C ILE A 164 9.22 12.51 -1.09
N SER A 165 9.03 12.60 -2.41
CA SER A 165 8.07 11.78 -3.17
C SER A 165 8.76 11.01 -4.29
N LEU A 166 8.22 9.86 -4.65
CA LEU A 166 8.73 9.02 -5.73
C LEU A 166 7.57 8.43 -6.51
N ASP A 167 7.39 8.91 -7.73
CA ASP A 167 6.38 8.42 -8.65
C ASP A 167 7.02 7.47 -9.66
N TYR A 168 6.66 6.20 -9.50
CA TYR A 168 7.08 5.11 -10.37
C TYR A 168 6.24 5.02 -11.65
N TYR A 169 5.04 5.60 -11.62
CA TYR A 169 4.06 5.52 -12.68
C TYR A 169 3.58 6.92 -13.02
N GLU A 170 3.67 7.26 -14.30
CA GLU A 170 2.87 8.32 -14.90
C GLU A 170 1.60 7.61 -15.40
N ASP A 171 0.48 7.85 -14.69
CA ASP A 171 -0.84 7.44 -15.15
C ASP A 171 -1.23 8.21 -16.41
#